data_AF-A0A1D2S6E1-F1
#
_entry.id   AF-A0A1D2S6E1-F1
#
_cell.length_a   1.000
_cell.length_b   1.000
_cell.length_c   1.000
_cell.angle_alpha   90.00
_cell.angle_beta   90.00
_cell.angle_gamma   90.00
#
_symmetry.space_group_name_H-M   'P 1'
#
loop_
_entity.id
_entity.type
_entity.pdbx_description
1 polymer ?
#
loop_
_entity_poly.entity_id
_entity_poly.type
_entity_poly.pdbx_seq_one_letter_code
_entity_poly.pdbx_strand_id
1 'polypeptide(L)'
;MPSGWQRAWRHVNAPPKPPVGSPCNGCGLCCLAEPCPLGMLYSRRTTGPCVKLRWDDGAGRYVCGVLQDAERAVQRCSNGLTRGWRALVRRWIAASMGCDADGIAEVDASARSPRA
;
A
#
# COMPACT_ATOMS: atom_id res chain seq x y z
N MET A 1 14.29 -20.78 4.40
CA MET A 1 12.91 -20.35 4.07
C MET A 1 12.41 -21.28 2.98
N PRO A 2 11.19 -21.83 3.07
CA PRO A 2 10.65 -22.67 2.01
C PRO A 2 10.63 -21.89 0.69
N SER A 3 10.76 -22.58 -0.44
CA SER A 3 10.61 -21.97 -1.76
C SER A 3 9.24 -21.27 -1.85
N GLY A 4 9.23 -19.98 -2.21
CA GLY A 4 8.00 -19.18 -2.34
C GLY A 4 7.71 -18.20 -1.19
N TRP A 5 8.59 -18.07 -0.18
CA TRP A 5 8.42 -17.10 0.90
C TRP A 5 9.18 -15.79 0.65
N GLN A 6 8.52 -14.66 0.88
CA GLN A 6 9.09 -13.32 0.79
C GLN A 6 9.07 -12.61 2.16
N ARG A 7 10.11 -11.83 2.46
CA ARG A 7 10.13 -10.91 3.60
C ARG A 7 9.93 -9.47 3.14
N ALA A 8 9.09 -8.74 3.87
CA ALA A 8 8.89 -7.30 3.71
C ALA A 8 9.13 -6.60 5.06
N TRP A 9 9.84 -5.48 5.01
CA TRP A 9 10.06 -4.64 6.18
C TRP A 9 9.02 -3.52 6.21
N ARG A 10 8.32 -3.40 7.33
CA ARG A 10 7.32 -2.36 7.55
C ARG A 10 7.74 -1.46 8.69
N HIS A 11 7.38 -0.18 8.59
CA HIS A 11 7.52 0.76 9.68
C HIS A 11 6.74 0.27 10.92
N VAL A 12 7.35 0.43 12.10
CA VAL A 12 6.80 -0.07 13.37
C VAL A 12 5.46 0.56 13.73
N ASN A 13 5.29 1.84 13.38
CA ASN A 13 4.07 2.60 13.67
C ASN A 13 2.99 2.44 12.58
N ALA A 14 3.21 1.61 11.56
CA ALA A 14 2.20 1.42 10.52
C ALA A 14 0.96 0.75 11.12
N PRO A 15 -0.25 1.13 10.66
CA PRO A 15 -1.47 0.57 11.20
C PRO A 15 -1.53 -0.93 10.93
N PRO A 16 -2.17 -1.71 11.83
CA PRO A 16 -2.32 -3.14 11.63
C PRO A 16 -3.08 -3.43 10.34
N LYS A 17 -2.85 -4.61 9.77
CA LYS A 17 -3.62 -5.09 8.62
C LYS A 17 -5.12 -5.02 8.92
N PRO A 18 -5.93 -4.36 8.06
CA PRO A 18 -7.36 -4.31 8.27
C PRO A 18 -7.99 -5.70 8.01
N PRO A 19 -9.20 -5.98 8.54
CA PRO A 19 -9.92 -7.21 8.23
C PRO A 19 -10.11 -7.40 6.72
N VAL A 20 -10.16 -8.65 6.27
CA VAL A 20 -10.47 -8.98 4.86
C VAL A 20 -11.78 -8.31 4.44
N GLY A 21 -11.79 -7.72 3.24
CA GLY A 21 -12.93 -6.94 2.72
C GLY A 21 -13.05 -5.50 3.22
N SER A 22 -12.28 -5.09 4.24
CA SER A 22 -12.26 -3.70 4.71
C SER A 22 -11.44 -2.79 3.78
N PRO A 23 -11.73 -1.48 3.71
CA PRO A 23 -10.97 -0.54 2.88
C PRO A 23 -9.50 -0.45 3.31
N CYS A 24 -8.62 -0.12 2.36
CA CYS A 24 -7.20 0.06 2.67
C CYS A 24 -7.00 1.21 3.66
N ASN A 25 -6.39 0.90 4.80
CA ASN A 25 -6.03 1.87 5.84
C ASN A 25 -4.61 2.44 5.67
N GLY A 26 -3.84 1.96 4.69
CA GLY A 26 -2.44 2.35 4.51
C GLY A 26 -1.45 1.53 5.35
N CYS A 27 -1.75 0.27 5.70
CA CYS A 27 -0.78 -0.62 6.36
C CYS A 27 0.45 -0.92 5.50
N GLY A 28 0.37 -0.80 4.16
CA GLY A 28 1.50 -0.97 3.25
C GLY A 28 1.94 -2.42 2.99
N LEU A 29 1.38 -3.41 3.70
CA LEU A 29 1.75 -4.84 3.56
C LEU A 29 1.64 -5.33 2.11
N CYS A 30 0.47 -5.14 1.48
CA CYS A 30 0.25 -5.57 0.10
C CYS A 30 1.24 -4.86 -0.84
N CYS A 31 1.38 -3.52 -0.72
CA CYS A 31 2.27 -2.74 -1.57
C CYS A 31 3.77 -3.06 -1.42
N LEU A 32 4.18 -3.64 -0.28
CA LEU A 32 5.56 -4.09 -0.04
C LEU A 32 5.79 -5.52 -0.55
N ALA A 33 4.76 -6.37 -0.51
CA ALA A 33 4.81 -7.75 -1.00
C ALA A 33 4.68 -7.77 -2.52
N GLU A 34 3.57 -7.25 -3.05
CA GLU A 34 3.21 -7.27 -4.46
C GLU A 34 2.61 -5.92 -4.89
N PRO A 35 3.20 -5.23 -5.87
CA PRO A 35 2.69 -3.95 -6.30
C PRO A 35 1.35 -4.13 -7.03
N CYS A 36 0.42 -3.19 -6.83
CA CYS A 36 -0.85 -3.16 -7.59
C CYS A 36 -0.57 -3.00 -9.10
N PRO A 37 -1.56 -3.22 -10.01
CA PRO A 37 -1.34 -3.11 -11.46
C PRO A 37 -0.68 -1.79 -11.89
N LEU A 38 -1.05 -0.68 -11.24
CA LEU A 38 -0.40 0.61 -11.44
C LEU A 38 1.04 0.63 -10.91
N GLY A 39 1.28 0.04 -9.74
CA GLY A 39 2.61 -0.13 -9.16
C GLY A 39 3.53 -1.02 -10.02
N MET A 40 3.00 -2.05 -10.67
CA MET A 40 3.73 -2.87 -11.64
C MET A 40 4.18 -2.04 -12.84
N LEU A 41 3.31 -1.16 -13.35
CA LEU A 41 3.65 -0.26 -14.47
C LEU A 41 4.79 0.70 -14.09
N TYR A 42 4.76 1.27 -12.88
CA TYR A 42 5.82 2.17 -12.41
C TYR A 42 7.11 1.46 -12.00
N SER A 43 7.01 0.28 -11.38
CA SER A 43 8.16 -0.44 -10.80
C SER A 43 8.77 -1.43 -11.78
N ARG A 44 8.05 -1.78 -12.86
CA ARG A 44 8.38 -2.85 -13.83
C ARG A 44 8.66 -4.19 -13.15
N ARG A 45 7.91 -4.50 -12.09
CA ARG A 45 8.05 -5.70 -11.26
C ARG A 45 6.68 -6.22 -10.87
N THR A 46 6.53 -7.53 -10.79
CA THR A 46 5.31 -8.20 -10.33
C THR A 46 5.35 -8.58 -8.86
N THR A 47 6.54 -8.60 -8.25
CA THR A 47 6.76 -8.87 -6.83
C THR A 47 7.74 -7.84 -6.24
N GLY A 48 7.70 -7.67 -4.93
CA GLY A 48 8.52 -6.70 -4.21
C GLY A 48 7.85 -5.34 -3.98
N PRO A 49 8.56 -4.42 -3.30
CA PRO A 49 7.98 -3.15 -2.90
C PRO A 49 7.73 -2.24 -4.10
N CYS A 50 6.54 -1.63 -4.11
CA CYS A 50 6.17 -0.61 -5.08
C CYS A 50 7.06 0.64 -4.94
N VAL A 51 7.66 1.11 -6.05
CA VAL A 51 8.54 2.29 -6.07
C VAL A 51 7.84 3.59 -5.69
N LYS A 52 6.50 3.62 -5.77
CA LYS A 52 5.67 4.78 -5.44
C LYS A 52 5.09 4.72 -4.03
N LEU A 53 5.36 3.68 -3.25
CA LEU A 53 4.95 3.62 -1.85
C LEU A 53 5.80 4.59 -1.03
N ARG A 54 5.15 5.49 -0.28
CA ARG A 54 5.82 6.44 0.62
C ARG A 54 5.28 6.27 2.03
N TRP A 55 6.14 6.47 3.01
CA TRP A 55 5.72 6.61 4.41
C TRP A 55 5.28 8.05 4.66
N ASP A 56 4.18 8.23 5.38
CA ASP A 56 3.67 9.54 5.83
C ASP A 56 3.79 9.60 7.35
N ASP A 57 4.82 10.31 7.83
CA ASP A 57 5.08 10.49 9.26
C ASP A 57 3.95 11.23 9.99
N GLY A 58 3.24 12.14 9.31
CA GLY A 58 2.16 12.92 9.91
C GLY A 58 0.89 12.10 10.15
N ALA A 59 0.61 11.17 9.24
CA ALA A 59 -0.55 10.27 9.35
C ALA A 59 -0.21 8.88 9.91
N GLY A 60 1.07 8.58 10.15
CA GLY A 60 1.53 7.29 10.65
C GLY A 60 1.16 6.11 9.74
N ARG A 61 1.13 6.31 8.41
CA ARG A 61 0.67 5.29 7.46
C ARG A 61 1.41 5.36 6.13
N TYR A 62 1.31 4.30 5.34
CA TYR A 62 1.76 4.32 3.96
C TYR A 62 0.75 4.95 3.03
N VAL A 63 1.27 5.69 2.06
CA VAL A 63 0.51 6.46 1.08
C VAL A 63 1.04 6.18 -0.31
N CYS A 64 0.13 6.06 -1.29
CA CYS A 64 0.51 5.91 -2.68
C CYS A 64 0.94 7.27 -3.25
N GLY A 65 2.19 7.40 -3.66
CA GLY A 65 2.72 8.62 -4.28
C GLY A 65 1.94 9.03 -5.53
N VAL A 66 1.47 8.08 -6.33
CA VAL A 66 0.67 8.39 -7.53
C VAL A 66 -0.69 8.99 -7.16
N LEU A 67 -1.34 8.46 -6.11
CA LEU A 67 -2.61 8.99 -5.63
C LEU A 67 -2.43 10.39 -5.04
N GLN A 68 -1.39 10.60 -4.25
CA GLN A 68 -1.06 11.93 -3.72
C GLN A 68 -0.75 12.94 -4.83
N ASP A 69 0.05 12.54 -5.83
CA ASP A 69 0.40 13.40 -6.95
C ASP A 69 -0.86 13.77 -7.76
N ALA A 70 -1.79 12.82 -7.95
CA ALA A 70 -3.08 13.06 -8.58
C ALA A 70 -3.98 14.01 -7.74
N GLU A 71 -4.02 13.85 -6.42
CA GLU A 71 -4.78 14.73 -5.53
C GLU A 71 -4.21 16.16 -5.53
N ARG A 72 -2.88 16.32 -5.50
CA ARG A 72 -2.22 17.62 -5.66
C ARG A 72 -2.49 18.25 -7.02
N ALA A 73 -2.55 17.46 -8.09
CA ALA A 73 -2.89 17.96 -9.42
C ALA A 73 -4.32 18.52 -9.46
N VAL A 74 -5.29 17.83 -8.84
CA VAL A 74 -6.67 18.32 -8.71
C VAL A 74 -6.74 19.61 -7.87
N GLN A 75 -5.98 19.70 -6.78
CA GLN A 75 -5.93 20.89 -5.92
C GLN A 75 -5.34 22.11 -6.64
N ARG A 76 -4.32 21.91 -7.49
CA ARG A 76 -3.71 23.00 -8.27
C ARG A 76 -4.60 23.47 -9.41
N CYS A 77 -5.16 22.53 -10.15
CA CYS A 77 -6.02 22.79 -11.30
C CYS A 77 -7.20 21.81 -11.29
N SER A 78 -8.40 22.27 -10.93
CA SER A 78 -9.59 21.43 -10.91
C SER A 78 -10.28 21.42 -12.28
N ASN A 79 -9.74 20.69 -13.25
CA ASN A 79 -10.37 20.48 -14.55
C ASN A 79 -10.88 19.02 -14.68
N GLY A 80 -11.63 18.74 -15.74
CA GLY A 80 -12.16 17.39 -15.99
C GLY A 80 -11.07 16.33 -16.10
N LEU A 81 -9.89 16.71 -16.64
CA LEU A 81 -8.75 15.82 -16.81
C LEU A 81 -8.12 15.40 -15.48
N THR A 82 -7.87 16.33 -14.55
CA THR A 82 -7.28 16.00 -13.25
C THR A 82 -8.26 15.20 -12.38
N ARG A 83 -9.56 15.50 -12.46
CA ARG A 83 -10.61 14.70 -11.78
C ARG A 83 -10.70 13.29 -12.35
N GLY A 84 -10.68 13.15 -13.68
CA GLY A 84 -10.67 11.86 -14.37
C GLY A 84 -9.43 11.03 -14.03
N TRP A 85 -8.27 11.67 -14.00
CA TRP A 85 -7.01 11.04 -13.60
C TRP A 85 -7.07 10.50 -12.17
N ARG A 86 -7.55 11.28 -11.20
CA ARG A 86 -7.74 10.83 -9.81
C ARG A 86 -8.69 9.63 -9.73
N ALA A 87 -9.80 9.65 -10.46
CA ALA A 87 -10.74 8.53 -10.46
C ALA A 87 -10.12 7.26 -11.05
N LEU A 88 -9.35 7.39 -12.13
CA LEU A 88 -8.67 6.26 -12.78
C LEU A 88 -7.58 5.67 -11.89
N VAL A 89 -6.76 6.51 -11.26
CA VAL A 89 -5.75 6.09 -10.27
C VAL A 89 -6.41 5.35 -9.10
N ARG A 90 -7.51 5.85 -8.56
CA ARG A 90 -8.26 5.16 -7.48
C ARG A 90 -8.78 3.79 -7.92
N ARG A 91 -9.32 3.70 -9.14
CA ARG A 91 -9.81 2.44 -9.70
C ARG A 91 -8.68 1.43 -9.93
N TRP A 92 -7.52 1.90 -10.38
CA TRP A 92 -6.37 1.04 -10.70
C TRP A 92 -5.59 0.56 -9.48
N ILE A 93 -5.61 1.31 -8.37
CA ILE A 93 -4.94 0.90 -7.14
C ILE A 93 -5.79 -0.11 -6.35
N ALA A 94 -7.09 -0.22 -6.62
CA ALA A 94 -8.01 -1.08 -5.89
C ALA A 94 -8.02 -0.86 -4.36
N ALA A 95 -7.40 0.23 -3.85
CA ALA A 95 -7.27 0.53 -2.42
C ALA A 95 -8.62 0.66 -1.69
N SER A 96 -9.73 0.70 -2.41
CA SER A 96 -11.08 0.80 -1.86
C SER A 96 -11.95 -0.43 -2.13
N MET A 97 -11.44 -1.45 -2.84
CA MET A 97 -12.22 -2.64 -3.19
C MET A 97 -12.19 -3.75 -2.13
N GLY A 98 -11.43 -3.54 -1.05
CA GLY A 98 -11.32 -4.46 0.09
C GLY A 98 -9.93 -5.08 0.19
N CYS A 99 -9.48 -5.35 1.43
CA CYS A 99 -8.27 -6.12 1.66
C CYS A 99 -8.46 -7.56 1.17
N ASP A 100 -7.66 -7.99 0.21
CA ASP A 100 -7.61 -9.32 -0.40
C ASP A 100 -6.43 -10.16 0.11
N ALA A 101 -5.66 -9.62 1.06
CA ALA A 101 -4.36 -10.13 1.45
C ALA A 101 -4.43 -11.35 2.39
N ASP A 102 -5.34 -12.30 2.18
CA ASP A 102 -5.62 -13.44 3.09
C ASP A 102 -4.36 -14.27 3.40
N GLY A 103 -3.44 -14.41 2.44
CA GLY A 103 -2.16 -15.12 2.59
C GLY A 103 -1.03 -14.35 3.30
N ILE A 104 -1.19 -13.06 3.64
CA ILE A 104 -0.15 -12.28 4.31
C ILE A 104 -0.35 -12.35 5.83
N ALA A 105 0.46 -13.18 6.48
CA ALA A 105 0.60 -13.20 7.93
C ALA A 105 1.57 -12.10 8.39
N GLU A 106 1.09 -11.20 9.23
CA GLU A 106 1.95 -10.23 9.91
C GLU A 106 2.55 -10.89 11.15
N VAL A 107 3.88 -10.99 11.18
CA VAL A 107 4.59 -11.53 12.34
C VAL A 107 5.24 -10.36 13.04
N ASP A 108 4.63 -9.88 14.11
CA ASP A 108 5.22 -8.82 14.93
C ASP A 108 6.45 -9.38 15.66
N ALA A 109 7.60 -8.76 15.45
CA ALA A 109 8.83 -9.11 16.16
C ALA A 109 8.73 -8.78 17.66
N SER A 110 7.90 -7.80 18.05
CA SER A 110 7.70 -7.39 19.44
C SER A 110 6.95 -8.44 20.25
N ALA A 111 6.06 -9.21 19.61
CA ALA A 111 5.32 -10.30 20.26
C ALA A 111 6.18 -11.52 20.61
N ARG A 112 7.43 -11.59 20.11
CA ARG A 112 8.38 -12.69 20.35
C ARG A 112 9.33 -12.35 21.50
N SER A 113 8.83 -11.78 22.60
CA SER A 113 9.57 -11.83 23.86
C SER A 113 9.34 -13.22 24.47
N PRO A 114 10.35 -14.10 24.58
CA PRO A 114 10.21 -15.29 25.42
C PRO A 114 10.01 -14.77 26.84
N ARG A 115 8.83 -14.99 27.42
CA ARG A 115 8.69 -14.86 28.88
C ARG A 115 9.63 -15.89 29.49
N ALA A 116 10.56 -15.40 30.30
CA ALA A 116 11.44 -16.19 31.15
C ALA A 116 10.65 -17.04 32.15
#